data_AF-A0A2N0NLM3-F1
#
_entry.id   AF-A0A2N0NLM3-F1
#
_cell.length_a   1.000
_cell.length_b   1.000
_cell.length_c   1.000
_cell.angle_alpha   90.00
_cell.angle_beta   90.00
_cell.angle_gamma   90.00
#
_symmetry.space_group_name_H-M   'P 1'
#
loop_
_entity.id
_entity.type
_entity.pdbx_description
1 polymer ?
#
loop_
_entity_poly.entity_id
_entity_poly.type
_entity_poly.pdbx_seq_one_letter_code
_entity_poly.pdbx_strand_id
1 'polypeptide(L)'
;MDKTNYYSGLNPIVVQALNNLQYRYSGETPEMWYSRVRYPFKKFLEYNPKYFSKNGFIQMIERSYIDGEFKAGRRSFHIYCTVCDSLVIIRENTIECANDHLNKCITKTAKRLITYSKPVQKNVKKIVSELSDDEINEIYDSIYFRYRKSSECYCSRASKEIRKSTVYRLINSTKAIQRA
;
A
#
# COMPACT_ATOMS: atom_id res chain seq x y z
N MET A 1 -24.49 16.22 -17.81
CA MET A 1 -23.22 15.48 -17.56
C MET A 1 -23.04 15.49 -16.06
N ASP A 2 -23.48 14.42 -15.39
CA ASP A 2 -23.51 14.35 -13.93
C ASP A 2 -22.08 14.43 -13.40
N LYS A 3 -21.73 15.57 -12.76
CA LYS A 3 -20.52 15.65 -11.94
C LYS A 3 -20.77 14.72 -10.76
N THR A 4 -20.39 13.45 -10.92
CA THR A 4 -20.36 12.47 -9.82
C THR A 4 -19.53 13.07 -8.70
N ASN A 5 -20.21 13.68 -7.74
CA ASN A 5 -19.61 14.42 -6.63
C ASN A 5 -19.14 13.39 -5.60
N TYR A 6 -18.08 12.67 -5.99
CA TYR A 6 -17.49 11.55 -5.26
C TYR A 6 -16.94 11.95 -3.89
N TYR A 7 -16.84 13.25 -3.68
CA TYR A 7 -16.36 13.89 -2.47
C TYR A 7 -17.46 14.62 -1.70
N SER A 8 -18.73 14.29 -1.96
CA SER A 8 -19.86 14.80 -1.19
C SER A 8 -19.64 14.49 0.30
N GLY A 9 -19.56 15.53 1.13
CA GLY A 9 -19.24 15.42 2.56
C GLY A 9 -17.76 15.62 2.94
N LEU A 10 -16.83 15.70 1.98
CA LEU A 10 -15.46 16.11 2.27
C LEU A 10 -15.32 17.62 2.41
N ASN A 11 -14.34 18.04 3.21
CA ASN A 11 -13.97 19.45 3.30
C ASN A 11 -13.51 19.97 1.91
N PRO A 12 -14.02 21.11 1.42
CA PRO A 12 -13.65 21.65 0.11
C PRO A 12 -12.14 21.82 -0.12
N ILE A 13 -11.38 22.14 0.93
CA ILE A 13 -9.91 22.26 0.88
C ILE A 13 -9.27 20.90 0.58
N VAL A 14 -9.79 19.84 1.21
CA VAL A 14 -9.34 18.45 1.02
C VAL A 14 -9.62 18.01 -0.42
N VAL A 15 -10.81 18.33 -0.94
CA VAL A 15 -11.19 18.07 -2.33
C VAL A 15 -10.27 18.80 -3.31
N GLN A 16 -10.02 20.09 -3.07
CA GLN A 16 -9.15 20.89 -3.93
C GLN A 16 -7.72 20.33 -3.96
N ALA A 17 -7.18 19.93 -2.82
CA ALA A 17 -5.85 19.34 -2.74
C ALA A 17 -5.75 18.01 -3.52
N LEU A 18 -6.77 17.14 -3.45
CA LEU A 18 -6.83 15.92 -4.24
C LEU A 18 -6.88 16.21 -5.74
N ASN A 19 -7.75 17.12 -6.16
CA ASN A 19 -7.87 17.52 -7.55
C ASN A 19 -6.55 18.08 -8.07
N ASN A 20 -5.87 18.94 -7.30
CA ASN A 20 -4.56 19.46 -7.66
C ASN A 20 -3.54 18.34 -7.86
N LEU A 21 -3.57 17.30 -7.02
CA LEU A 21 -2.65 16.18 -7.11
C LEU A 21 -2.91 15.30 -8.34
N GLN A 22 -4.17 15.11 -8.71
CA GLN A 22 -4.57 14.40 -9.92
C GLN A 22 -4.15 15.16 -11.19
N TYR A 23 -4.33 16.49 -11.18
CA TYR A 23 -4.28 17.31 -12.39
C TYR A 23 -2.91 17.95 -12.67
N ARG A 24 -2.11 18.22 -11.64
CA ARG A 24 -0.82 18.93 -11.78
C ARG A 24 0.13 18.24 -12.77
N TYR A 25 0.06 16.91 -12.88
CA TYR A 25 0.95 16.09 -13.71
C TYR A 25 0.20 15.32 -14.81
N SER A 26 -1.01 15.75 -15.17
CA SER A 26 -1.90 15.06 -16.11
C SER A 26 -1.39 15.01 -17.57
N GLY A 27 -0.32 15.73 -17.88
CA GLY A 27 0.35 15.70 -19.20
C GLY A 27 1.59 14.81 -19.24
N GLU A 28 1.99 14.23 -18.13
CA GLU A 28 3.13 13.30 -18.07
C GLU A 28 2.70 11.87 -18.42
N THR A 29 3.65 10.97 -18.66
CA THR A 29 3.33 9.54 -18.80
C THR A 29 2.83 8.97 -17.46
N PRO A 30 2.08 7.86 -17.45
CA PRO A 30 1.62 7.23 -16.21
C PRO A 30 2.73 6.94 -15.20
N GLU A 31 3.93 6.54 -15.65
CA GLU A 31 5.08 6.24 -14.81
C GLU A 31 5.66 7.51 -14.16
N MET A 32 5.78 8.58 -14.94
CA MET A 32 6.22 9.88 -14.45
C MET A 32 5.23 10.45 -13.43
N TRP A 33 3.94 10.43 -13.79
CA TRP A 33 2.84 10.83 -12.91
C TRP A 33 2.87 10.04 -11.60
N TYR A 34 3.03 8.72 -11.67
CA TYR A 34 3.14 7.84 -10.50
C TYR A 34 4.31 8.26 -9.60
N SER A 35 5.50 8.49 -10.17
CA SER A 35 6.68 8.94 -9.42
C SER A 35 6.43 10.24 -8.67
N ARG A 36 5.73 11.20 -9.30
CA ARG A 36 5.38 12.49 -8.70
C ARG A 36 4.27 12.38 -7.64
N VAL A 37 3.27 11.53 -7.86
CA VAL A 37 2.06 11.46 -7.01
C VAL A 37 2.23 10.56 -5.79
N ARG A 38 3.08 9.53 -5.88
CA ARG A 38 3.19 8.44 -4.89
C ARG A 38 3.38 8.95 -3.47
N TYR A 39 4.41 9.76 -3.24
CA TYR A 39 4.74 10.27 -1.91
C TYR A 39 3.74 11.33 -1.42
N PRO A 40 3.40 12.37 -2.22
CA PRO A 40 2.39 13.34 -1.83
C PRO A 40 1.03 12.73 -1.49
N PHE A 41 0.57 11.73 -2.24
CA PHE A 41 -0.71 11.10 -1.99
C PHE A 41 -0.72 10.31 -0.68
N LYS A 42 0.35 9.55 -0.40
CA LYS A 42 0.51 8.86 0.90
C LYS A 42 0.47 9.85 2.06
N LYS A 43 1.22 10.95 1.97
CA LYS A 43 1.20 12.00 2.99
C LYS A 43 -0.15 12.65 3.15
N PHE A 44 -0.85 12.86 2.04
CA PHE A 44 -2.20 13.40 2.04
C PHE A 44 -3.17 12.51 2.84
N LEU A 45 -3.14 11.19 2.66
CA LEU A 45 -3.96 10.27 3.44
C LEU A 45 -3.57 10.29 4.93
N GLU A 46 -2.27 10.28 5.23
CA GLU A 46 -1.74 10.30 6.61
C GLU A 46 -2.19 11.55 7.39
N TYR A 47 -2.21 12.72 6.76
CA TYR A 47 -2.59 13.99 7.41
C TYR A 47 -4.10 14.21 7.50
N ASN A 48 -4.90 13.39 6.81
CA ASN A 48 -6.36 13.53 6.79
C ASN A 48 -7.07 12.27 7.33
N PRO A 49 -6.70 11.76 8.52
CA PRO A 49 -7.22 10.49 9.03
C PRO A 49 -8.72 10.53 9.38
N LYS A 50 -9.29 11.74 9.56
CA LYS A 50 -10.74 11.94 9.74
C LYS A 50 -11.53 11.53 8.50
N TYR A 51 -10.94 11.69 7.31
CA TYR A 51 -11.62 11.53 6.03
C TYR A 51 -11.19 10.27 5.30
N PHE A 52 -9.96 9.81 5.50
CA PHE A 52 -9.40 8.69 4.76
C PHE A 52 -8.78 7.65 5.69
N SER A 53 -8.88 6.39 5.25
CA SER A 53 -8.02 5.33 5.77
C SER A 53 -6.59 5.50 5.21
N LYS A 54 -5.60 4.84 5.81
CA LYS A 54 -4.23 4.79 5.26
C LYS A 54 -4.16 4.09 3.89
N ASN A 55 -5.20 3.32 3.54
CA ASN A 55 -5.33 2.63 2.26
C ASN A 55 -6.24 3.44 1.34
N GLY A 56 -5.80 3.63 0.10
CA GLY A 56 -6.57 4.34 -0.91
C GLY A 56 -5.92 4.22 -2.28
N PHE A 57 -6.59 4.79 -3.27
CA PHE A 57 -6.01 4.98 -4.59
C PHE A 57 -6.26 6.41 -5.07
N ILE A 58 -5.43 6.84 -6.01
CA ILE A 58 -5.63 8.04 -6.79
C ILE A 58 -5.58 7.66 -8.26
N GLN A 59 -6.49 8.22 -9.05
CA GLN A 59 -6.59 7.94 -10.47
C GLN A 59 -6.00 9.10 -11.25
N MET A 60 -5.21 8.79 -12.27
CA MET A 60 -4.67 9.81 -13.16
C MET A 60 -5.80 10.35 -14.05
N ILE A 61 -5.79 11.67 -14.25
CA ILE A 61 -6.66 12.33 -15.22
C ILE A 61 -5.82 12.59 -16.46
N GLU A 62 -6.32 12.19 -17.63
CA GLU A 62 -5.68 12.56 -18.90
C GLU A 62 -6.05 14.00 -19.25
N ARG A 63 -5.15 14.74 -19.91
CA ARG A 63 -5.55 16.02 -20.54
C ARG A 63 -6.21 15.76 -21.88
N SER A 64 -7.29 16.46 -22.16
CA SER A 64 -7.78 16.61 -23.52
C SER A 64 -7.37 17.99 -24.05
N TYR A 65 -6.82 18.03 -25.26
CA TYR A 65 -6.59 19.27 -25.98
C TYR A 65 -7.80 19.52 -26.88
N ILE A 66 -8.63 20.50 -26.51
CA ILE A 66 -9.91 20.79 -27.18
C ILE A 66 -9.97 22.29 -27.37
N ASP A 67 -10.20 22.75 -28.60
CA ASP A 67 -10.34 24.17 -28.98
C ASP A 67 -9.14 25.05 -28.60
N GLY A 68 -7.91 24.50 -28.64
CA GLY A 68 -6.71 25.26 -28.27
C GLY A 68 -6.45 25.39 -26.76
N GLU A 69 -7.31 24.80 -25.92
CA GLU A 69 -7.18 24.82 -24.46
C GLU A 69 -7.03 23.41 -23.88
N PHE A 70 -6.25 23.32 -22.79
CA PHE A 70 -6.18 22.10 -21.99
C PHE A 70 -7.42 21.97 -21.11
N LYS A 71 -8.33 21.09 -21.50
CA LYS A 71 -9.52 20.76 -20.71
C LYS A 71 -9.28 19.50 -19.90
N ALA A 72 -10.12 19.32 -18.87
CA ALA A 72 -10.13 18.11 -18.07
C ALA A 72 -10.54 16.96 -18.97
N GLY A 73 -9.57 16.11 -19.31
CA GLY A 73 -9.84 14.93 -20.11
C GLY A 73 -10.50 13.86 -19.26
N ARG A 74 -10.58 12.66 -19.84
CA ARG A 74 -11.21 11.52 -19.18
C ARG A 74 -10.29 11.00 -18.07
N ARG A 75 -10.90 10.31 -17.09
CA ARG A 75 -10.12 9.47 -16.18
C ARG A 75 -9.34 8.45 -17.00
N SER A 76 -8.06 8.28 -16.67
CA SER A 76 -7.24 7.28 -17.34
C SER A 76 -7.55 5.89 -16.80
N PHE A 77 -7.03 4.88 -17.49
CA PHE A 77 -6.99 3.50 -17.00
C PHE A 77 -5.91 3.27 -15.93
N HIS A 78 -5.18 4.31 -15.51
CA HIS A 78 -4.04 4.20 -14.61
C HIS A 78 -4.38 4.75 -13.23
N ILE A 79 -4.19 3.90 -12.22
CA ILE A 79 -4.33 4.28 -10.80
C ILE A 79 -3.01 4.04 -10.06
N TYR A 80 -2.75 4.88 -9.07
CA TYR A 80 -1.81 4.55 -8.01
C TYR A 80 -2.57 3.95 -6.83
N CYS A 81 -2.23 2.73 -6.41
CA CYS A 81 -2.82 2.07 -5.24
C CYS A 81 -1.79 2.04 -4.09
N THR A 82 -2.16 2.56 -2.91
CA THR A 82 -1.21 2.64 -1.77
C THR A 82 -0.94 1.28 -1.13
N VAL A 83 -1.83 0.30 -1.32
CA VAL A 83 -1.72 -1.04 -0.70
C VAL A 83 -0.66 -1.90 -1.39
N CYS A 84 -0.66 -1.95 -2.72
CA CYS A 84 0.42 -2.57 -3.48
C CYS A 84 1.60 -1.62 -3.75
N ASP A 85 1.40 -0.34 -3.43
CA ASP A 85 2.36 0.75 -3.63
C ASP A 85 2.90 0.75 -5.07
N SER A 86 2.00 0.74 -6.04
CA SER A 86 2.33 0.57 -7.46
C SER A 86 1.33 1.28 -8.36
N LEU A 87 1.79 1.60 -9.57
CA LEU A 87 0.95 2.00 -10.70
C LEU A 87 0.26 0.75 -11.26
N VAL A 88 -1.06 0.85 -11.48
CA VAL A 88 -1.90 -0.27 -11.89
C VAL A 88 -2.81 0.17 -13.02
N ILE A 89 -2.92 -0.68 -14.04
CA ILE A 89 -3.91 -0.53 -15.12
C ILE A 89 -5.20 -1.24 -14.69
N ILE A 90 -6.32 -0.51 -14.70
CA ILE A 90 -7.66 -1.03 -14.46
C ILE A 90 -8.39 -1.31 -15.77
N ARG A 91 -9.32 -2.27 -15.74
CA ARG A 91 -10.06 -2.71 -16.94
C ARG A 91 -10.90 -1.59 -17.56
N GLU A 92 -11.54 -0.81 -16.71
CA GLU A 92 -12.38 0.33 -17.10
C GLU A 92 -11.99 1.52 -16.24
N ASN A 93 -12.08 2.74 -16.77
CA ASN A 93 -11.76 3.97 -16.05
C ASN A 93 -12.85 4.38 -15.03
N THR A 94 -13.58 3.40 -14.51
CA THR A 94 -14.63 3.58 -13.52
C THR A 94 -14.07 3.47 -12.11
N ILE A 95 -14.73 4.13 -11.17
CA ILE A 95 -14.30 4.07 -9.77
C ILE A 95 -14.60 2.69 -9.18
N GLU A 96 -15.64 2.01 -9.66
CA GLU A 96 -15.94 0.65 -9.28
C GLU A 96 -14.77 -0.29 -9.56
N CYS A 97 -14.16 -0.21 -10.74
CA CYS A 97 -12.96 -0.98 -11.08
C CYS A 97 -11.76 -0.65 -10.18
N ALA A 98 -11.56 0.62 -9.83
CA ALA A 98 -10.49 1.03 -8.92
C ALA A 98 -10.73 0.52 -7.48
N ASN A 99 -11.98 0.57 -7.00
CA ASN A 99 -12.38 0.02 -5.71
C ASN A 99 -12.24 -1.51 -5.67
N ASP A 100 -12.64 -2.21 -6.72
CA ASP A 100 -12.46 -3.66 -6.84
C ASP A 100 -10.96 -4.03 -6.71
N HIS A 101 -10.08 -3.32 -7.42
CA HIS A 101 -8.63 -3.50 -7.26
C HIS A 101 -8.17 -3.25 -5.82
N LEU A 102 -8.55 -2.12 -5.22
CA LEU A 102 -8.16 -1.76 -3.85
C LEU A 102 -8.60 -2.85 -2.85
N ASN A 103 -9.86 -3.29 -2.93
CA ASN A 103 -10.42 -4.31 -2.04
C ASN A 103 -9.73 -5.67 -2.21
N LYS A 104 -9.44 -6.07 -3.45
CA LYS A 104 -8.64 -7.28 -3.73
C LYS A 104 -7.24 -7.16 -3.15
N CYS A 105 -6.59 -6.01 -3.29
CA CYS A 105 -5.29 -5.74 -2.68
C CYS A 105 -5.33 -5.81 -1.16
N ILE A 106 -6.29 -5.18 -0.50
CA ILE A 106 -6.48 -5.24 0.95
C ILE A 106 -6.66 -6.69 1.41
N THR A 107 -7.55 -7.43 0.74
CA THR A 107 -7.82 -8.84 1.04
C THR A 107 -6.57 -9.71 0.89
N LYS A 108 -5.81 -9.52 -0.19
CA LYS A 108 -4.56 -10.26 -0.44
C LYS A 108 -3.51 -9.94 0.63
N THR A 109 -3.37 -8.68 1.00
CA THR A 109 -2.46 -8.24 2.07
C THR A 109 -2.88 -8.82 3.42
N ALA A 110 -4.17 -8.78 3.77
CA ALA A 110 -4.69 -9.37 5.01
C ALA A 110 -4.44 -10.89 5.07
N LYS A 111 -4.73 -11.62 3.98
CA LYS A 111 -4.44 -13.06 3.89
C LYS A 111 -2.95 -13.37 4.09
N ARG A 112 -2.07 -12.60 3.45
CA ARG A 112 -0.62 -12.70 3.63
C ARG A 112 -0.22 -12.47 5.09
N LEU A 113 -0.73 -11.42 5.72
CA LEU A 113 -0.45 -11.11 7.12
C LEU A 113 -0.85 -12.26 8.06
N ILE A 114 -2.02 -12.86 7.84
CA ILE A 114 -2.46 -14.05 8.58
C ILE A 114 -1.47 -15.20 8.37
N THR A 115 -1.15 -15.55 7.12
CA THR A 115 -0.20 -16.62 6.80
C THR A 115 1.16 -16.40 7.45
N TYR A 116 1.71 -15.19 7.37
CA TYR A 116 3.01 -14.86 7.98
C TYR A 116 2.97 -14.74 9.50
N SER A 117 1.79 -14.65 10.12
CA SER A 117 1.66 -14.63 11.58
C SER A 117 1.61 -16.04 12.18
N LYS A 118 1.23 -17.06 11.39
CA LYS A 118 1.11 -18.45 11.87
C LYS A 118 2.41 -19.03 12.44
N PRO A 119 3.58 -18.90 11.79
CA PRO A 119 4.82 -19.45 12.32
C PRO A 119 5.21 -18.80 13.65
N VAL A 120 5.01 -17.48 13.76
CA VAL A 120 5.26 -16.74 15.00
C VAL A 120 4.34 -17.28 16.11
N GLN A 121 3.02 -17.31 15.86
CA GLN A 121 2.01 -17.77 16.82
C GLN A 121 2.24 -19.21 17.31
N LYS A 122 2.54 -20.14 16.39
CA LYS A 122 2.85 -21.55 16.71
C LYS A 122 4.01 -21.66 17.70
N ASN A 123 5.00 -20.77 17.58
CA ASN A 123 6.24 -20.83 18.31
C ASN A 123 6.32 -19.86 19.51
N VAL A 124 5.29 -19.03 19.76
CA VAL A 124 5.27 -18.15 20.94
C VAL A 124 5.37 -18.95 22.24
N LYS A 125 4.88 -20.19 22.30
CA LYS A 125 4.96 -21.02 23.53
C LYS A 125 6.34 -21.66 23.76
N LYS A 126 7.17 -21.78 22.73
CA LYS A 126 8.51 -22.40 22.84
C LYS A 126 9.53 -21.43 23.43
N ILE A 127 10.60 -21.98 24.01
CA ILE A 127 11.81 -21.21 24.30
C ILE A 127 12.58 -21.08 22.98
N VAL A 128 13.12 -19.90 22.68
CA VAL A 128 13.78 -19.64 21.37
C VAL A 128 14.97 -20.57 21.13
N SER A 129 15.64 -21.04 22.19
CA SER A 129 16.71 -22.03 22.13
C SER A 129 16.24 -23.43 21.69
N GLU A 130 14.94 -23.69 21.67
CA GLU A 130 14.32 -24.95 21.23
C GLU A 130 13.86 -24.90 19.76
N LEU A 131 14.03 -23.76 19.07
CA LEU A 131 13.68 -23.65 17.66
C LEU A 131 14.73 -24.30 16.78
N SER A 132 14.28 -25.13 15.84
CA SER A 132 15.17 -25.63 14.79
C SER A 132 15.60 -24.48 13.87
N ASP A 133 16.71 -24.68 13.16
CA ASP A 133 17.16 -23.68 12.18
C ASP A 133 16.12 -23.46 11.05
N ASP A 134 15.34 -24.49 10.71
CA ASP A 134 14.22 -24.38 9.76
C ASP A 134 13.07 -23.54 10.31
N GLU A 135 12.70 -23.70 11.59
CA GLU A 135 11.70 -22.86 12.24
C GLU A 135 12.15 -21.40 12.33
N ILE A 136 13.44 -21.16 12.59
CA ILE A 136 14.02 -19.82 12.60
C ILE A 136 13.96 -19.21 11.20
N ASN A 137 14.31 -19.96 10.16
CA ASN A 137 14.24 -19.48 8.78
C ASN A 137 12.79 -19.19 8.37
N GLU A 138 11.84 -20.07 8.69
CA GLU A 138 10.42 -19.87 8.39
C GLU A 138 9.88 -18.60 9.07
N ILE A 139 10.18 -18.40 10.36
CA ILE A 139 9.76 -17.19 11.07
C ILE A 139 10.47 -15.96 10.49
N TYR A 140 11.78 -16.02 10.27
CA TYR A 140 12.53 -14.90 9.71
C TYR A 140 12.01 -14.49 8.34
N ASP A 141 11.77 -15.45 7.45
CA ASP A 141 11.24 -15.19 6.12
C ASP A 141 9.82 -14.61 6.22
N SER A 142 8.98 -15.12 7.13
CA SER A 142 7.64 -14.55 7.36
C SER A 142 7.68 -13.08 7.81
N ILE A 143 8.67 -12.69 8.62
CA ILE A 143 8.92 -11.30 9.05
C ILE A 143 9.42 -10.49 7.86
N TYR A 144 10.44 -10.98 7.17
CA TYR A 144 11.04 -10.30 6.02
C TYR A 144 9.99 -10.01 4.95
N PHE A 145 9.18 -10.99 4.59
CA PHE A 145 8.09 -10.82 3.62
C PHE A 145 6.96 -9.88 4.11
N ARG A 146 6.76 -9.75 5.43
CA ARG A 146 5.79 -8.80 6.00
C ARG A 146 6.23 -7.34 5.82
N TYR A 147 7.53 -7.06 5.96
CA TYR A 147 8.07 -5.69 5.93
C TYR A 147 8.71 -5.29 4.59
N ARG A 148 8.88 -6.24 3.68
CA ARG A 148 9.46 -6.00 2.35
C ARG A 148 8.56 -5.05 1.53
N LYS A 149 9.12 -3.92 1.09
CA LYS A 149 8.52 -3.11 0.03
C LYS A 149 8.52 -3.92 -1.27
N SER A 150 7.50 -3.79 -2.10
CA SER A 150 7.40 -4.45 -3.42
C SER A 150 8.63 -4.20 -4.33
N SER A 151 9.43 -3.16 -4.04
CA SER A 151 10.65 -2.76 -4.75
C SER A 151 11.97 -3.25 -4.14
N GLU A 152 12.00 -3.85 -2.95
CA GLU A 152 13.27 -4.24 -2.31
C GLU A 152 13.67 -5.65 -2.77
N CYS A 153 14.82 -5.75 -3.45
CA CYS A 153 15.38 -7.02 -3.90
C CYS A 153 15.70 -7.93 -2.71
N TYR A 154 15.53 -9.23 -2.86
CA TYR A 154 15.73 -10.22 -1.79
C TYR A 154 17.20 -10.22 -1.36
N CYS A 155 17.51 -9.66 -0.18
CA CYS A 155 18.86 -9.79 0.37
C CYS A 155 18.94 -11.12 1.13
N SER A 156 19.25 -12.19 0.41
CA SER A 156 19.42 -13.56 0.94
C SER A 156 20.54 -13.70 2.00
N ARG A 157 21.32 -12.65 2.23
CA ARG A 157 22.62 -12.67 2.92
C ARG A 157 22.58 -12.43 4.44
N ALA A 158 21.41 -12.34 5.07
CA ALA A 158 21.37 -12.27 6.53
C ALA A 158 21.96 -13.56 7.14
N SER A 159 23.04 -13.42 7.91
CA SER A 159 23.70 -14.54 8.57
C SER A 159 22.75 -15.26 9.52
N LYS A 160 23.03 -16.54 9.80
CA LYS A 160 22.24 -17.37 10.73
C LYS A 160 22.03 -16.69 12.08
N GLU A 161 23.04 -16.01 12.60
CA GLU A 161 22.96 -15.28 13.87
C GLU A 161 22.03 -14.06 13.82
N ILE A 162 22.05 -13.32 12.71
CA ILE A 162 21.14 -12.18 12.49
C ILE A 162 19.69 -12.67 12.46
N ARG A 163 19.42 -13.79 11.76
CA ARG A 163 18.08 -14.40 11.72
C ARG A 163 17.63 -14.83 13.11
N LYS A 164 18.47 -15.56 13.85
CA LYS A 164 18.21 -15.99 15.24
C LYS A 164 17.90 -14.81 16.16
N SER A 165 18.74 -13.77 16.14
CA SER A 165 18.56 -12.56 16.97
C SER A 165 17.25 -11.84 16.66
N THR A 166 16.90 -11.73 15.36
CA THR A 166 15.65 -11.08 14.91
C THR A 166 14.42 -11.86 15.38
N VAL A 167 14.42 -13.18 15.19
CA VAL A 167 13.33 -14.07 15.65
C VAL A 167 13.18 -14.03 17.17
N TYR A 168 14.29 -14.04 17.91
CA TYR A 168 14.31 -13.92 19.38
C TYR A 168 13.61 -12.65 19.86
N ARG A 169 14.00 -11.49 19.31
CA ARG A 169 13.41 -10.19 19.65
C ARG A 169 11.91 -10.16 19.37
N LEU A 170 11.47 -10.73 18.23
CA LEU A 170 10.06 -10.75 17.87
C LEU A 170 9.23 -11.61 18.83
N ILE A 171 9.66 -12.84 19.10
CA ILE A 171 8.93 -13.76 19.98
C ILE A 171 8.80 -13.15 21.38
N ASN A 172 9.89 -12.57 21.92
CA ASN A 172 9.86 -11.96 23.24
C ASN A 172 8.99 -10.72 23.31
N SER A 173 9.02 -9.86 22.27
CA SER A 173 8.10 -8.72 22.19
C SER A 173 6.64 -9.18 22.15
N THR A 174 6.35 -10.26 21.42
CA THR A 174 5.00 -10.86 21.35
C THR A 174 4.56 -11.42 22.70
N LYS A 175 5.43 -12.15 23.41
CA LYS A 175 5.18 -12.65 24.77
C LYS A 175 4.90 -11.52 25.76
N ALA A 176 5.64 -10.42 25.68
CA ALA A 176 5.44 -9.25 26.53
C ALA A 176 4.05 -8.63 26.31
N ILE A 177 3.63 -8.47 25.04
CA ILE A 177 2.29 -7.95 24.70
C ILE A 177 1.16 -8.87 25.19
N GLN A 178 1.33 -10.19 25.12
CA GLN A 178 0.31 -11.14 25.61
C GLN A 178 0.15 -11.17 27.14
N ARG A 179 1.11 -10.62 27.89
CA ARG A 179 1.12 -10.57 29.36
C ARG A 179 0.68 -9.20 29.91
N ALA A 180 0.54 -8.19 29.06
CA ALA A 180 0.08 -6.85 29.39
C ALA A 180 -1.45 -6.76 29.28
#